data_AF-A0A2E8F542-F1
#
_entry.id   AF-A0A2E8F542-F1
#
_cell.length_a   1.000
_cell.length_b   1.000
_cell.length_c   1.000
_cell.angle_alpha   90.00
_cell.angle_beta   90.00
_cell.angle_gamma   90.00
#
_symmetry.space_group_name_H-M   'P 1'
#
loop_
_entity.id
_entity.type
_entity.pdbx_description
1 polymer ?
#
loop_
_entity_poly.entity_id
_entity_poly.type
_entity_poly.pdbx_seq_one_letter_code
_entity_poly.pdbx_strand_id
1 'polypeptide(L)' 'MAKRDSFLVRIDPAVLAAMRRWAKDELRSVNAQMEFVMRRALQDAGRLSTEPDSQQEPDGRSSR' A
#
# COMPACT_ATOMS: atom_id res chain seq x y z
N MET A 1 -0.30 -0.33 -15.68
CA MET A 1 -0.68 -0.06 -14.28
C MET A 1 0.25 -0.89 -13.41
N ALA A 2 0.92 -0.29 -12.42
CA ALA A 2 1.79 -1.06 -11.50
C ALA A 2 0.99 -2.20 -10.86
N LYS A 3 1.60 -3.39 -10.76
CA LYS A 3 1.00 -4.56 -10.12
C LYS A 3 0.73 -4.21 -8.66
N ARG A 4 -0.51 -4.46 -8.19
CA ARG A 4 -0.92 -4.21 -6.81
C ARG A 4 -1.34 -5.53 -6.20
N ASP A 5 -0.63 -5.95 -5.16
CA ASP A 5 -0.98 -7.15 -4.42
C ASP A 5 -2.11 -6.85 -3.42
N SER A 6 -3.01 -7.81 -3.25
CA SER A 6 -4.12 -7.73 -2.30
C SER A 6 -3.83 -8.60 -1.08
N PHE A 7 -4.00 -8.04 0.12
CA PHE A 7 -3.75 -8.72 1.39
C PHE A 7 -4.89 -8.44 2.37
N LEU A 8 -5.28 -9.45 3.17
CA LEU A 8 -6.27 -9.31 4.24
C LEU A 8 -5.61 -8.82 5.52
N VAL A 9 -5.86 -7.57 5.90
CA VAL A 9 -5.35 -6.95 7.13
C VAL A 9 -6.34 -7.17 8.28
N ARG A 10 -5.84 -7.60 9.45
CA ARG A 10 -6.57 -7.46 10.71
C ARG A 10 -6.22 -6.11 11.31
N ILE A 11 -7.21 -5.24 11.50
CA ILE A 11 -7.02 -3.87 11.99
C ILE A 11 -8.02 -3.56 13.09
N ASP A 12 -7.59 -2.77 14.07
CA ASP A 12 -8.47 -2.22 15.09
C ASP A 12 -9.60 -1.38 14.43
N PRO A 13 -10.87 -1.59 14.80
CA PRO A 13 -11.99 -0.86 14.18
C PRO A 13 -11.94 0.66 14.35
N ALA A 14 -11.42 1.16 15.48
CA ALA A 14 -11.28 2.59 15.74
C ALA A 14 -10.21 3.21 14.84
N VAL A 15 -9.10 2.50 14.62
CA VAL A 15 -8.04 2.93 13.68
C VAL A 15 -8.58 2.98 12.25
N LEU A 16 -9.33 1.96 11.82
CA LEU A 16 -9.95 1.96 10.49
C LEU A 16 -10.97 3.10 10.33
N ALA A 17 -11.75 3.41 11.37
CA ALA A 17 -12.71 4.50 11.33
C ALA A 17 -12.01 5.88 11.23
N ALA A 18 -10.90 6.07 11.95
CA ALA A 18 -10.09 7.28 11.84
C ALA A 18 -9.48 7.42 10.42
N MET A 19 -8.92 6.33 9.88
CA MET A 19 -8.36 6.31 8.53
C MET A 19 -9.42 6.63 7.46
N ARG A 20 -10.65 6.11 7.61
CA ARG A 20 -11.77 6.42 6.70
C ARG A 20 -12.16 7.89 6.72
N ARG A 21 -12.18 8.52 7.89
CA ARG A 21 -12.47 9.96 8.03
C ARG A 21 -11.38 10.78 7.35
N TRP A 22 -10.11 10.49 7.65
CA TRP A 22 -8.98 11.20 7.04
C TRP A 22 -8.96 11.06 5.52
N ALA A 23 -9.17 9.84 4.99
CA ALA A 23 -9.26 9.62 3.55
C ALA A 23 -10.39 10.44 2.90
N LYS A 24 -11.55 10.56 3.57
CA LYS A 24 -12.67 11.38 3.10
C LYS A 24 -12.31 12.86 3.06
N ASP A 25 -11.63 13.36 4.09
CA ASP A 25 -11.21 14.77 4.18
C ASP A 25 -10.22 15.14 3.06
N GLU A 26 -9.39 14.19 2.62
CA GLU A 26 -8.44 14.36 1.51
C GLU A 26 -8.99 13.93 0.14
N LEU A 27 -10.28 13.58 0.03
CA LEU A 27 -10.92 13.07 -1.19
C LEU A 27 -10.18 11.87 -1.82
N ARG A 28 -9.61 10.99 -0.97
CA ARG A 28 -8.90 9.78 -1.37
C ARG A 28 -9.67 8.51 -1.02
N SER A 29 -9.34 7.42 -1.72
CA SER A 29 -9.76 6.09 -1.27
C SER A 29 -9.02 5.70 0.01
N VAL A 30 -9.64 4.85 0.83
CA VAL A 30 -9.02 4.36 2.06
C VAL A 30 -7.71 3.62 1.75
N ASN A 31 -7.66 2.86 0.66
CA ASN A 31 -6.45 2.15 0.24
C ASN A 31 -5.32 3.12 -0.16
N ALA A 32 -5.64 4.19 -0.89
CA ALA A 32 -4.66 5.22 -1.24
C ALA A 32 -4.14 5.94 0.01
N GLN A 33 -5.02 6.22 0.98
CA GLN A 33 -4.62 6.84 2.25
C GLN A 33 -3.70 5.91 3.06
N MET A 34 -4.06 4.62 3.17
CA MET A 34 -3.22 3.63 3.84
C MET A 34 -1.85 3.51 3.18
N GLU A 35 -1.79 3.45 1.84
CA GLU A 35 -0.51 3.42 1.11
C GLU A 35 0.35 4.66 1.39
N PHE A 36 -0.26 5.85 1.35
CA PHE A 36 0.44 7.11 1.62
C PHE A 36 1.07 7.11 3.03
N VAL A 37 0.29 6.75 4.05
CA VAL A 37 0.74 6.70 5.44
C VAL A 37 1.83 5.64 5.64
N MET A 38 1.64 4.44 5.10
CA MET A 38 2.62 3.36 5.22
C MET A 38 3.93 3.71 4.53
N ARG A 39 3.87 4.26 3.31
CA ARG A 39 5.07 4.68 2.58
C ARG A 39 5.83 5.74 3.35
N ARG A 40 5.12 6.73 3.90
CA ARG A 40 5.73 7.78 4.71
C ARG A 40 6.38 7.21 5.98
N ALA A 41 5.66 6.37 6.72
CA ALA A 41 6.18 5.74 7.93
C ALA A 41 7.41 4.85 7.65
N LEU A 42 7.42 4.12 6.55
CA LEU A 42 8.57 3.32 6.12
C LEU A 42 9.76 4.19 5.71
N GLN A 43 9.54 5.32 5.04
CA GLN A 43 10.60 6.28 4.70
C GLN A 43 11.19 6.90 5.97
N ASP A 44 10.34 7.38 6.88
CA ASP A 44 10.77 8.00 8.14
C ASP A 44 11.52 6.98 9.02
N ALA A 45 11.18 5.69 8.94
CA ALA A 45 11.89 4.61 9.60
C ALA A 45 13.16 4.13 8.86
N GLY A 46 13.48 4.68 7.68
CA GLY A 46 14.60 4.23 6.84
C GLY A 46 14.44 2.80 6.30
N ARG A 47 13.20 2.31 6.18
CA ARG A 47 12.84 0.95 5.75
C ARG A 47 12.35 0.85 4.32
N LEU A 48 12.17 1.98 3.64
CA LEU A 48 11.86 2.00 2.22
C LEU A 48 13.14 2.19 1.42
N SER A 49 13.66 1.14 0.80
CA SER A 49 14.79 1.24 -0.12
C SER A 49 14.40 2.08 -1.34
N THR A 50 15.25 3.03 -1.74
CA THR A 50 15.03 3.93 -2.90
C THR A 50 15.46 3.30 -4.23
N GLU A 51 15.61 1.98 -4.27
CA GLU A 51 15.91 1.27 -5.53
C GLU A 51 14.67 1.31 -6.44
N PRO A 52 14.77 1.81 -7.69
CA PRO A 52 13.66 1.86 -8.62
C PRO A 52 13.33 0.44 -9.10
N ASP A 53 12.36 -0.20 -8.44
CA ASP A 53 11.52 -1.33 -8.90
C ASP A 53 12.13 -2.23 -9.99
N SER A 54 13.37 -2.71 -9.79
CA SER A 54 13.98 -3.73 -10.63
C SER A 54 13.57 -5.10 -10.11
N GLN A 55 12.28 -5.41 -10.27
CA GLN A 55 11.71 -6.75 -10.13
C GLN A 55 10.27 -6.83 -10.68
N GLN A 56 10.12 -6.49 -11.97
CA GLN A 56 9.17 -7.23 -12.80
C GLN A 56 9.93 -8.38 -13.45
N GLU A 57 10.08 -9.49 -12.73
CA GLU A 57 10.26 -10.77 -13.43
C GLU A 57 8.93 -11.13 -14.10
N PRO A 58 8.95 -11.53 -15.39
CA PRO A 58 7.77 -11.92 -16.11
C PRO A 58 7.27 -13.23 -15.50
N ASP A 59 5.97 -13.31 -15.24
CA ASP A 59 5.30 -14.56 -14.84
C ASP A 59 5.30 -15.52 -16.05
N GLY A 60 6.48 -16.10 -16.29
CA GLY A 60 6.73 -17.15 -17.25
C GLY A 60 6.33 -18.48 -16.63
N ARG A 61 5.03 -18.76 -16.64
CA ARG A 61 4.53 -20.14 -16.63
C ARG A 61 3.22 -20.25 -17.41
N SER A 62 3.38 -20.22 -18.73
CA SER A 62 2.55 -21.00 -19.64
C SER A 62 2.87 -22.50 -19.49
N SER A 63 1.88 -23.35 -19.78
CA SER A 63 1.90 -24.81 -19.97
C SER A 63 1.75 -25.70 -18.72
N ARG A 64 0.52 -26.11 -18.39
CA ARG A 64 -0.12 -27.35 -18.86
C ARG A 64 -1.57 -27.43 -18.38
#